data_AF-A0A2G2VD65-F1
#
_entry.id   AF-A0A2G2VD65-F1
#
_cell.length_a   1.000
_cell.length_b   1.000
_cell.length_c   1.000
_cell.angle_alpha   90.00
_cell.angle_beta   90.00
_cell.angle_gamma   90.00
#
_symmetry.space_group_name_H-M   'P 1'
#
loop_
_entity.id
_entity.type
_entity.pdbx_description
1 polymer ?
#
loop_
_entity_poly.entity_id
_entity_poly.type
_entity_poly.pdbx_seq_one_letter_code
_entity_poly.pdbx_strand_id
1 'polypeptide(L)'
;MAGKQTAMAKLPNYPKLKVKFPSSGPAGIQLVESQHKLSFEAGDNIEVLCQDSGMRGCWFRCKILRVSEKRLKVQYDDILDCDGPQKLEEWIPSYRVANPDKLGTRCTGRLTVRPRPLEDSSDCSIEVGAAVDA
;
A
#
# COMPACT_ATOMS: atom_id res chain seq x y z
N MET A 1 10.67 -32.43 50.63
CA MET A 1 10.30 -31.97 49.28
C MET A 1 10.16 -30.45 49.33
N ALA A 2 11.18 -29.72 48.85
CA ALA A 2 11.19 -28.26 48.88
C ALA A 2 10.50 -27.70 47.63
N GLY A 3 9.43 -26.93 47.83
CA GLY A 3 8.70 -26.26 46.75
C GLY A 3 9.54 -25.14 46.13
N LYS A 4 9.64 -25.15 44.80
CA LYS A 4 10.32 -24.11 44.02
C LYS A 4 9.41 -22.86 43.98
N GLN A 5 9.92 -21.74 44.47
CA GLN A 5 9.25 -20.44 44.32
C GLN A 5 9.49 -19.92 42.89
N THR A 6 8.41 -19.59 42.20
CA THR A 6 8.41 -18.95 40.88
C THR A 6 8.79 -17.48 41.01
N ALA A 7 9.86 -17.07 40.32
CA ALA A 7 10.28 -15.67 40.25
C ALA A 7 9.23 -14.84 39.51
N MET A 8 8.75 -13.78 40.16
CA MET A 8 7.83 -12.82 39.58
C MET A 8 8.61 -11.89 38.65
N ALA A 9 8.42 -12.03 37.33
CA ALA A 9 9.04 -11.15 36.35
C ALA A 9 8.51 -9.72 36.49
N LYS A 10 9.40 -8.74 36.69
CA LYS A 10 9.05 -7.31 36.70
C LYS A 10 8.68 -6.86 35.29
N LEU A 11 7.48 -6.31 35.13
CA LEU A 11 7.05 -5.67 33.88
C LEU A 11 7.90 -4.39 33.64
N PRO A 12 8.44 -4.17 32.43
CA PRO A 12 9.14 -2.93 32.13
C PRO A 12 8.19 -1.74 32.25
N ASN A 13 8.58 -0.72 33.02
CA ASN A 13 7.83 0.51 33.17
C ASN A 13 8.13 1.41 31.96
N TYR A 14 7.27 1.37 30.95
CA TYR A 14 7.39 2.27 29.81
C TYR A 14 6.83 3.66 30.16
N PRO A 15 7.56 4.75 29.85
CA PRO A 15 7.03 6.10 30.06
C PRO A 15 5.80 6.30 29.17
N LYS A 16 4.68 6.70 29.81
CA LYS A 16 3.43 7.03 29.10
C LYS A 16 3.68 8.26 28.22
N LEU A 17 3.76 8.05 26.91
CA LEU A 17 3.84 9.13 25.92
C LEU A 17 2.53 9.93 25.94
N LYS A 18 2.54 11.10 26.59
CA LYS A 18 1.45 12.08 26.51
C LYS A 18 1.57 12.83 25.20
N VAL A 19 0.98 12.29 24.15
CA VAL A 19 0.83 13.01 22.88
C VAL A 19 -0.32 13.99 23.03
N LYS A 20 -0.01 15.29 23.06
CA LYS A 20 -1.02 16.35 22.89
C LYS A 20 -1.21 16.56 21.40
N PHE A 21 -2.35 16.16 20.87
CA PHE A 21 -2.75 16.54 19.52
C PHE A 21 -3.17 18.02 19.57
N PRO A 22 -2.56 18.92 18.77
CA PRO A 22 -3.13 20.25 18.59
C PRO A 22 -4.53 20.09 17.99
N SER A 23 -5.53 20.71 18.60
CA SER A 23 -6.88 20.81 18.04
C SER A 23 -6.88 21.83 16.89
N SER A 24 -6.09 21.59 15.86
CA SER A 24 -6.33 22.27 14.59
C SER A 24 -7.56 21.61 13.99
N GLY A 25 -8.65 22.37 13.84
CA GLY A 25 -9.77 21.98 12.98
C GLY A 25 -9.26 21.61 11.59
N PRO A 26 -10.09 21.04 10.70
CA PRO A 26 -9.63 20.55 9.41
C PRO A 26 -9.12 21.75 8.60
N ALA A 27 -7.80 21.99 8.65
CA ALA A 27 -7.12 22.78 7.66
C ALA A 27 -7.27 21.96 6.39
N GLY A 28 -8.18 22.41 5.52
CA GLY A 28 -8.40 21.81 4.22
C GLY A 28 -7.05 21.71 3.54
N ILE A 29 -6.47 20.52 3.56
CA ILE A 29 -5.32 20.21 2.74
C ILE A 29 -5.92 20.30 1.34
N GLN A 30 -5.67 21.42 0.64
CA GLN A 30 -5.86 21.41 -0.80
C GLN A 30 -4.98 20.27 -1.28
N LEU A 31 -5.63 19.17 -1.66
CA LEU A 31 -5.00 18.11 -2.41
C LEU A 31 -4.59 18.75 -3.72
N VAL A 32 -3.38 19.30 -3.75
CA VAL A 32 -2.76 19.73 -4.99
C VAL A 32 -2.64 18.44 -5.78
N GLU A 33 -3.44 18.34 -6.86
CA GLU A 33 -3.31 17.22 -7.78
C GLU A 33 -1.85 17.22 -8.23
N SER A 34 -1.12 16.15 -7.90
CA SER A 34 0.25 16.00 -8.38
C SER A 34 0.24 16.19 -9.89
N GLN A 35 0.92 17.24 -10.38
CA GLN A 35 1.01 17.55 -11.81
C GLN A 35 1.77 16.47 -12.60
N HIS A 36 2.27 15.43 -11.93
CA HIS A 36 2.85 14.26 -12.55
C HIS A 36 1.75 13.25 -12.87
N LYS A 37 0.92 13.58 -13.87
CA LYS A 37 0.12 12.56 -14.56
C LYS A 37 1.11 11.61 -15.21
N LEU A 38 1.35 10.46 -14.58
CA LEU A 38 2.14 9.39 -15.17
C LEU A 38 1.48 9.02 -16.50
N SER A 39 2.26 9.12 -17.59
CA SER A 39 1.85 8.63 -18.89
C SER A 39 2.13 7.14 -18.93
N PHE A 40 1.10 6.35 -19.15
CA PHE A 40 1.19 4.91 -19.30
C PHE A 40 0.93 4.51 -20.74
N GLU A 41 1.63 3.50 -21.21
CA GLU A 41 1.50 2.92 -22.54
C GLU A 41 1.10 1.44 -22.47
N ALA A 42 0.57 0.91 -23.58
CA ALA A 42 0.31 -0.51 -23.68
C ALA A 42 1.64 -1.28 -23.69
N GLY A 43 1.76 -2.29 -22.83
CA GLY A 43 2.98 -3.05 -22.63
C GLY A 43 3.71 -2.72 -21.33
N ASP A 44 3.43 -1.58 -20.70
CA ASP A 44 4.07 -1.19 -19.45
C ASP A 44 3.79 -2.17 -18.31
N ASN A 45 4.81 -2.40 -17.50
CA ASN A 45 4.70 -3.14 -16.25
C ASN A 45 4.42 -2.16 -15.12
N ILE A 46 3.28 -2.37 -14.45
CA ILE A 46 2.82 -1.52 -13.36
C ILE A 46 2.48 -2.35 -12.14
N GLU A 47 2.19 -1.66 -11.05
CA GLU A 47 1.57 -2.22 -9.88
C GLU A 47 0.28 -1.47 -9.55
N VAL A 48 -0.73 -2.22 -9.12
CA VAL A 48 -2.06 -1.72 -8.78
C VAL A 48 -2.34 -1.95 -7.30
N LEU A 49 -2.69 -0.89 -6.59
CA LEU A 49 -3.00 -0.93 -5.16
C LEU A 49 -4.45 -1.37 -4.94
N CYS A 50 -4.64 -2.47 -4.23
CA CYS A 50 -5.97 -2.88 -3.81
C CYS A 50 -6.51 -2.02 -2.66
N GLN A 51 -7.78 -1.64 -2.78
CA GLN A 51 -8.52 -0.80 -1.85
C GLN A 51 -9.61 -1.55 -1.07
N ASP A 52 -9.83 -2.81 -1.43
CA ASP A 52 -10.86 -3.66 -0.84
C ASP A 52 -10.52 -3.99 0.60
N SER A 53 -11.54 -4.15 1.43
CA SER A 53 -11.39 -4.26 2.89
C SER A 53 -10.46 -5.39 3.33
N GLY A 54 -10.45 -6.52 2.62
CA GLY A 54 -9.64 -7.68 2.98
C GLY A 54 -8.19 -7.65 2.47
N MET A 55 -7.88 -6.81 1.48
CA MET A 55 -6.60 -6.80 0.77
C MET A 55 -6.02 -5.38 0.65
N ARG A 56 -6.54 -4.46 1.48
CA ARG A 56 -6.15 -3.05 1.43
C ARG A 56 -4.67 -2.92 1.72
N GLY A 57 -3.96 -2.26 0.80
CA GLY A 57 -2.53 -2.04 0.93
C GLY A 57 -1.67 -2.98 0.12
N CYS A 58 -2.24 -4.06 -0.43
CA CYS A 58 -1.53 -4.97 -1.30
C CYS A 58 -1.34 -4.35 -2.68
N TRP A 59 -0.12 -4.46 -3.20
CA TRP A 59 0.21 -4.11 -4.58
C TRP A 59 0.21 -5.37 -5.43
N PHE A 60 -0.49 -5.32 -6.56
CA PHE A 60 -0.54 -6.42 -7.51
C PHE A 60 0.22 -6.06 -8.77
N ARG A 61 1.08 -6.97 -9.21
CA ARG A 61 1.83 -6.83 -10.46
C ARG A 61 0.90 -7.02 -11.64
N CYS A 62 0.96 -6.08 -12.57
CA CYS A 62 0.17 -6.12 -13.79
C CYS A 62 0.98 -5.69 -15.00
N LYS A 63 0.45 -6.05 -16.17
CA LYS A 63 0.84 -5.50 -17.47
C LYS A 63 -0.33 -4.74 -18.10
N ILE A 64 -0.06 -3.57 -18.66
CA ILE A 64 -1.08 -2.80 -19.38
C ILE A 64 -1.31 -3.42 -20.75
N LEU A 65 -2.55 -3.82 -21.03
CA LEU A 65 -2.98 -4.32 -22.33
C LEU A 65 -3.48 -3.20 -23.23
N ARG A 66 -4.24 -2.25 -22.67
CA ARG A 66 -4.83 -1.12 -23.41
C ARG A 66 -4.90 0.12 -22.55
N VAL A 67 -4.73 1.27 -23.19
CA VAL A 67 -4.88 2.59 -22.57
C VAL A 67 -6.12 3.27 -23.14
N SER A 68 -6.93 3.83 -22.25
CA SER A 68 -8.02 4.74 -22.54
C SER A 68 -7.77 6.05 -21.77
N GLU A 69 -8.48 7.12 -22.11
CA GLU A 69 -8.25 8.46 -21.53
C GLU A 69 -8.26 8.46 -19.99
N LYS A 70 -9.16 7.68 -19.37
CA LYS A 70 -9.38 7.64 -17.92
C LYS A 70 -9.20 6.26 -17.30
N ARG A 71 -8.95 5.23 -18.10
CA ARG A 71 -8.89 3.83 -17.64
C ARG A 71 -7.78 3.07 -18.34
N LEU A 72 -7.27 2.06 -17.65
CA LEU A 72 -6.29 1.11 -18.16
C LEU A 72 -6.92 -0.27 -18.14
N LYS A 73 -6.79 -1.02 -19.24
CA LYS A 73 -7.05 -2.45 -19.21
C LYS A 73 -5.76 -3.13 -18.82
N VAL A 74 -5.77 -3.82 -17.68
CA VAL A 74 -4.60 -4.50 -17.13
C VAL A 74 -4.83 -5.99 -17.09
N GLN A 75 -3.75 -6.75 -17.21
CA GLN A 75 -3.72 -8.18 -16.92
C GLN A 75 -2.86 -8.40 -15.68
N TYR A 76 -3.37 -9.16 -14.71
CA TYR A 76 -2.63 -9.48 -13.50
C TYR A 76 -1.61 -10.60 -13.75
N ASP A 77 -0.40 -10.46 -13.21
CA ASP A 77 0.67 -11.44 -13.43
C ASP A 77 0.37 -12.75 -12.68
N ASP A 78 -0.18 -12.66 -11.48
CA ASP A 78 -0.26 -13.77 -10.51
C ASP A 78 -1.70 -14.24 -10.23
N ILE A 79 -2.72 -13.53 -10.73
CA ILE A 79 -4.14 -13.83 -10.47
C ILE A 79 -4.77 -14.48 -11.71
N LEU A 80 -5.52 -15.56 -11.50
CA LEU A 80 -6.31 -16.22 -12.55
C LEU A 80 -7.75 -15.71 -12.58
N ASP A 81 -8.35 -15.80 -13.74
CA ASP A 81 -9.78 -15.62 -13.92
C ASP A 81 -10.57 -16.73 -13.20
N CYS A 82 -11.80 -16.46 -12.78
CA CYS A 82 -12.64 -17.48 -12.15
C CYS A 82 -13.16 -18.51 -13.14
N ASP A 83 -13.30 -18.13 -14.42
CA ASP A 83 -13.91 -18.95 -15.45
C ASP A 83 -12.90 -19.84 -16.20
N GLY A 84 -11.61 -19.73 -15.88
CA GLY A 84 -10.59 -20.55 -16.54
C GLY A 84 -9.14 -20.27 -16.14
N PRO A 85 -8.18 -20.96 -16.78
CA PRO A 85 -6.76 -20.84 -16.45
C PRO A 85 -6.10 -19.54 -16.96
N GLN A 86 -6.87 -18.65 -17.58
CA GLN A 86 -6.38 -17.37 -18.07
C GLN A 86 -6.07 -16.43 -16.92
N LYS A 87 -5.17 -15.48 -17.16
CA LYS A 87 -4.87 -14.40 -16.21
C LYS A 87 -6.06 -13.45 -16.13
N LEU A 88 -6.35 -12.96 -14.92
CA LEU A 88 -7.41 -11.99 -14.70
C LEU A 88 -7.12 -10.70 -15.46
N GLU A 89 -8.12 -10.18 -16.16
CA GLU A 89 -8.07 -8.88 -16.83
C GLU A 89 -9.11 -7.92 -16.24
N GLU A 90 -8.71 -6.68 -15.96
CA GLU A 90 -9.59 -5.70 -15.34
C GLU A 90 -9.42 -4.32 -15.97
N TRP A 91 -10.51 -3.55 -16.03
CA TRP A 91 -10.46 -2.12 -16.32
C TRP A 91 -10.34 -1.32 -15.03
N ILE A 92 -9.20 -0.69 -14.80
CA ILE A 92 -8.94 0.15 -13.63
C ILE A 92 -8.90 1.63 -13.99
N PRO A 93 -9.10 2.57 -13.06
CA PRO A 93 -8.83 4.00 -13.28
C PRO A 93 -7.34 4.24 -13.57
N SER A 94 -7.02 5.06 -14.56
CA SER A 94 -5.62 5.45 -14.84
C SER A 94 -5.04 6.37 -13.76
N TYR A 95 -5.92 7.05 -13.03
CA TYR A 95 -5.59 7.91 -11.91
C TYR A 95 -6.67 7.76 -10.83
N ARG A 96 -6.25 7.41 -9.62
CA ARG A 96 -7.09 7.43 -8.42
C ARG A 96 -6.19 7.57 -7.20
N VAL A 97 -6.65 8.37 -6.24
CA VAL A 97 -6.01 8.47 -4.92
C VAL A 97 -6.59 7.38 -4.02
N ALA A 98 -5.71 6.71 -3.29
CA ALA A 98 -6.04 5.71 -2.29
C ALA A 98 -6.97 6.30 -1.22
N ASN A 99 -7.96 5.52 -0.78
CA ASN A 99 -8.81 5.95 0.32
C ASN A 99 -7.97 6.07 1.59
N PRO A 100 -8.24 7.08 2.44
CA PRO A 100 -7.63 7.14 3.76
C PRO A 100 -7.99 5.89 4.58
N ASP A 101 -7.10 5.48 5.46
CA ASP A 101 -7.40 4.45 6.45
C ASP A 101 -7.90 5.10 7.76
N LYS A 102 -8.63 4.33 8.56
CA LYS A 102 -9.26 4.82 9.79
C LYS A 102 -8.24 5.16 10.89
N LEU A 103 -7.05 4.55 10.85
CA LEU A 103 -6.02 4.71 11.86
C LEU A 103 -5.00 5.80 11.48
N GLY A 104 -5.08 6.32 10.25
CA GLY A 104 -4.13 7.30 9.70
C GLY A 104 -2.72 6.75 9.53
N THR A 105 -2.54 5.45 9.41
CA THR A 105 -1.20 4.83 9.33
C THR A 105 -0.62 4.86 7.92
N ARG A 106 -1.44 5.10 6.88
CA ARG A 106 -1.02 5.14 5.49
C ARG A 106 -0.86 6.58 5.01
N CYS A 107 0.11 6.80 4.13
CA CYS A 107 0.35 8.10 3.51
C CYS A 107 -0.88 8.56 2.70
N THR A 108 -1.36 9.77 2.99
CA THR A 108 -2.42 10.45 2.21
C THR A 108 -1.92 10.80 0.81
N GLY A 109 -2.82 10.86 -0.18
CA GLY A 109 -2.46 11.25 -1.54
C GLY A 109 -1.74 10.17 -2.36
N ARG A 110 -1.55 8.97 -1.81
CA ARG A 110 -0.94 7.83 -2.52
C ARG A 110 -1.80 7.45 -3.73
N LEU A 111 -1.19 7.37 -4.91
CA LEU A 111 -1.88 6.88 -6.11
C LEU A 111 -2.11 5.37 -6.03
N THR A 112 -3.17 4.89 -6.68
CA THR A 112 -3.46 3.45 -6.75
C THR A 112 -2.78 2.73 -7.90
N VAL A 113 -2.02 3.44 -8.74
CA VAL A 113 -1.25 2.89 -9.85
C VAL A 113 0.14 3.49 -9.80
N ARG A 114 1.17 2.64 -9.92
CA ARG A 114 2.58 3.06 -10.01
C ARG A 114 3.34 2.22 -11.05
N PRO A 115 4.45 2.72 -11.63
CA PRO A 115 5.37 1.88 -12.38
C PRO A 115 5.90 0.75 -11.48
N ARG A 116 6.13 -0.43 -12.05
CA ARG A 116 6.74 -1.53 -11.29
C ARG A 116 8.15 -1.09 -10.84
N PRO A 117 8.49 -1.19 -9.54
CA PRO A 117 9.85 -0.96 -9.08
C PRO A 117 10.83 -1.82 -9.89
N LEU A 118 12.03 -1.29 -10.16
CA LEU A 118 13.10 -2.12 -10.70
C LEU A 118 13.38 -3.21 -9.64
N GLU A 119 13.57 -4.47 -10.05
CA GLU A 119 13.93 -5.51 -9.08
C GLU A 119 15.23 -5.09 -8.39
N ASP A 120 15.13 -4.74 -7.10
CA ASP A 120 16.20 -4.10 -6.35
C ASP A 120 17.37 -5.06 -6.19
N SER A 121 18.44 -4.83 -6.94
CA SER A 121 19.77 -5.35 -6.56
C SER A 121 20.32 -4.46 -5.45
N SER A 122 19.94 -4.67 -4.20
CA SER A 122 20.65 -3.99 -3.11
C SER A 122 20.51 -4.67 -1.75
N ASP A 123 21.67 -4.98 -1.19
CA ASP A 123 21.93 -5.23 0.23
C ASP A 123 21.52 -4.02 1.10
N CYS A 124 20.23 -3.78 1.26
CA CYS A 124 19.72 -2.73 2.16
C CYS A 124 19.49 -3.32 3.55
N SER A 125 20.13 -2.76 4.57
CA SER A 125 19.84 -3.10 5.96
C SER A 125 18.47 -2.53 6.34
N ILE A 126 17.46 -3.39 6.47
CA ILE A 126 16.12 -3.01 6.90
C ILE A 126 16.11 -2.83 8.42
N GLU A 127 15.73 -1.64 8.89
CA GLU A 127 15.63 -1.34 10.33
C GLU A 127 14.31 -1.85 10.92
N VAL A 128 14.33 -2.17 12.22
CA VAL A 128 13.12 -2.55 12.96
C VAL A 128 12.12 -1.38 12.95
N GLY A 129 10.93 -1.63 12.42
CA GLY A 129 9.88 -0.62 12.30
C GLY A 129 9.82 0.08 10.95
N ALA A 130 10.74 -0.22 10.02
CA ALA A 130 10.64 0.24 8.64
C ALA A 130 9.37 -0.32 7.96
N ALA A 131 8.66 0.54 7.23
CA ALA A 131 7.50 0.14 6.46
C ALA A 131 7.94 -0.51 5.15
N VAL A 132 7.55 -1.77 4.94
CA VAL A 132 7.89 -2.56 3.75
C VAL A 132 6.64 -3.25 3.21
N ASP A 133 6.64 -3.51 1.90
CA ASP A 133 5.72 -4.47 1.28
C ASP A 133 6.30 -5.89 1.55
N ALA A 134 5.45 -6.88 1.82
CA ALA A 134 5.84 -8.24 2.27
C ALA A 134 5.62 -9.31 1.19
#